data_AF-A0A915ZDZ9-F1
#
_entry.id   AF-A0A915ZDZ9-F1
#
_cell.length_a   1.000
_cell.length_b   1.000
_cell.length_c   1.000
_cell.angle_alpha   90.00
_cell.angle_beta   90.00
_cell.angle_gamma   90.00
#
_symmetry.space_group_name_H-M   'P 1'
#
loop_
_entity.id
_entity.type
_entity.pdbx_description
1 polymer ?
#
loop_
_entity_poly.entity_id
_entity_poly.type
_entity_poly.pdbx_seq_one_letter_code
_entity_poly.pdbx_strand_id
1 'polypeptide(L)'
;MNIQRHSLFVSIIYLIFLDQTDSFSEETSDENNDLLFYYKCINVIERNNFLRAVHRQARRARSFCWFNNICSSWENMEFKHHFRITKTTFEWLCTEIAPILLQKNNSRSTLRLPIKQKVSVTLWFLATGQSYRTLGQLFALGETTICFIIRSVLCAIKCHFLSSKIRFPNNYTEFSNIAKKFKRKACIPYAIGAIDGSHIPIKAPKEYPMDYYNRKGFYSIVLQSSGW
;
A
#
# COMPACT_ATOMS: atom_id res chain seq x y z
N MET A 1 13.99 24.98 -8.83
CA MET A 1 12.52 25.08 -8.64
C MET A 1 12.02 24.59 -7.27
N ASN A 2 12.80 24.66 -6.18
CA ASN A 2 12.35 24.20 -4.84
C ASN A 2 12.38 25.30 -3.74
N ILE A 3 12.59 26.56 -4.12
CA ILE A 3 12.69 27.68 -3.16
C ILE A 3 11.30 28.28 -2.85
N GLN A 4 10.31 28.13 -3.74
CA GLN A 4 8.97 28.71 -3.54
C GLN A 4 8.09 27.96 -2.52
N ARG A 5 8.30 26.65 -2.27
CA ARG A 5 7.47 25.91 -1.30
C ARG A 5 7.81 26.23 0.16
N HIS A 6 9.07 26.58 0.44
CA HIS A 6 9.49 27.03 1.78
C HIS A 6 8.97 28.45 2.08
N SER A 7 8.95 29.33 1.07
CA SER A 7 8.40 30.69 1.17
C SER A 7 6.89 30.69 1.44
N LEU A 8 6.12 29.81 0.79
CA LEU A 8 4.68 29.66 1.07
C LEU A 8 4.38 29.13 2.47
N PHE A 9 5.17 28.18 2.98
CA PHE A 9 4.94 27.61 4.32
C PHE A 9 5.29 28.60 5.44
N VAL A 10 6.35 29.39 5.25
CA VAL A 10 6.70 30.51 6.16
C VAL A 10 5.66 31.63 6.07
N SER A 11 5.18 31.96 4.86
CA SER A 11 4.13 32.98 4.68
C SER A 11 2.78 32.57 5.28
N ILE A 12 2.40 31.29 5.21
CA ILE A 12 1.16 30.78 5.83
C ILE A 12 1.27 30.80 7.36
N ILE A 13 2.44 30.46 7.93
CA ILE A 13 2.64 30.59 9.38
C ILE A 13 2.62 32.07 9.80
N TYR A 14 3.20 32.97 9.00
CA TYR A 14 3.16 34.42 9.25
C TYR A 14 1.73 34.99 9.16
N LEU A 15 0.93 34.54 8.18
CA LEU A 15 -0.48 34.92 8.04
C LEU A 15 -1.36 34.39 9.17
N ILE A 16 -1.14 33.16 9.64
CA ILE A 16 -1.85 32.60 10.80
C ILE A 16 -1.48 33.35 12.09
N PHE A 17 -0.27 33.91 12.16
CA PHE A 17 0.19 34.66 13.33
C PHE A 17 -0.30 36.12 13.32
N LEU A 18 -0.36 36.77 12.15
CA LEU A 18 -0.89 38.12 11.97
C LEU A 18 -2.39 38.22 12.25
N ASP A 19 -3.16 37.17 11.92
CA ASP A 19 -4.60 37.09 12.20
C ASP A 19 -4.91 37.00 13.72
N GLN A 20 -3.90 36.73 14.55
CA GLN A 20 -4.04 36.67 16.01
C GLN A 20 -3.54 37.93 16.75
N THR A 21 -3.05 38.94 16.02
CA THR A 21 -2.42 40.13 16.61
C THR A 21 -3.01 41.44 16.09
N ASP A 22 -4.33 41.54 15.97
CA ASP A 22 -5.02 42.80 15.62
C ASP A 22 -5.09 43.81 16.79
N SER A 23 -4.24 43.67 17.80
CA SER A 23 -4.18 44.63 18.90
C SER A 23 -2.79 44.70 19.54
N PHE A 24 -1.82 45.32 18.87
CA PHE A 24 -0.81 46.09 19.60
C PHE A 24 -0.14 47.14 18.71
N SER A 25 -0.31 48.40 19.09
CA SER A 25 0.23 49.61 18.47
C SER A 25 1.72 49.81 18.75
N GLU A 26 2.39 50.37 17.74
CA GLU A 26 3.61 51.20 17.68
C GLU A 26 4.73 51.10 18.74
N GLU A 27 5.93 50.81 18.19
CA GLU A 27 7.28 51.32 18.51
C GLU A 27 7.88 51.13 19.91
N THR A 28 8.92 50.25 19.99
CA THR A 28 10.28 50.61 20.45
C THR A 28 11.31 49.62 19.90
N SER A 29 12.52 50.11 19.60
CA SER A 29 13.67 49.33 19.14
C SER A 29 14.16 48.38 20.25
N ASP A 30 13.90 47.08 20.14
CA ASP A 30 14.33 46.14 21.16
C ASP A 30 14.76 44.82 20.53
N GLU A 31 16.07 44.55 20.47
CA GLU A 31 16.63 43.22 20.17
C GLU A 31 16.02 42.13 21.09
N ASN A 32 15.49 42.52 22.25
CA ASN A 32 14.72 41.68 23.16
C ASN A 32 13.39 41.18 22.59
N ASN A 33 12.72 41.94 21.72
CA ASN A 33 11.46 41.52 21.09
C ASN A 33 11.70 40.47 20.01
N ASP A 34 12.78 40.59 19.24
CA ASP A 34 13.19 39.58 18.25
C ASP A 34 13.63 38.29 18.93
N LEU A 35 14.38 38.40 20.03
CA LEU A 35 14.78 37.24 20.83
C LEU A 35 13.56 36.55 21.48
N LEU A 36 12.61 37.33 22.00
CA LEU A 36 11.35 36.82 22.55
C LEU A 36 10.50 36.13 21.47
N PHE A 37 10.44 36.69 20.26
CA PHE A 37 9.75 36.09 19.12
C PHE A 37 10.40 34.77 18.68
N TYR A 38 11.74 34.73 18.64
CA TYR A 38 12.50 33.50 18.37
C TYR A 38 12.23 32.40 19.41
N TYR A 39 12.24 32.72 20.70
CA TYR A 39 11.90 31.75 21.76
C TYR A 39 10.45 31.27 21.68
N LYS A 40 9.49 32.15 21.34
CA LYS A 40 8.10 31.74 21.08
C LYS A 40 8.02 30.76 19.91
N CYS A 41 8.78 30.98 18.83
CA CYS A 41 8.83 30.08 17.69
C CYS A 41 9.41 28.70 18.05
N ILE A 42 10.51 28.64 18.82
CA ILE A 42 11.07 27.38 19.32
C ILE A 42 10.03 26.60 20.13
N ASN A 43 9.34 27.26 21.06
CA ASN A 43 8.31 26.61 21.88
C ASN A 43 7.16 26.04 21.04
N VAL A 44 6.74 26.73 19.98
CA VAL A 44 5.73 26.23 19.04
C VAL A 44 6.26 25.01 18.26
N ILE A 45 7.51 25.04 17.81
CA ILE A 45 8.14 23.91 17.10
C ILE A 45 8.24 22.69 18.02
N GLU A 46 8.72 22.87 19.26
CA GLU A 46 8.85 21.80 20.24
C GLU A 46 7.49 21.21 20.61
N ARG A 47 6.48 22.05 20.87
CA ARG A 47 5.09 21.61 21.10
C ARG A 47 4.55 20.83 19.91
N ASN A 48 4.75 21.31 18.69
CA ASN A 48 4.32 20.60 17.49
C ASN A 48 5.05 19.27 17.29
N ASN A 49 6.34 19.21 17.60
CA ASN A 49 7.11 17.97 17.56
C ASN A 49 6.63 16.97 18.62
N PHE A 50 6.32 17.44 19.82
CA PHE A 50 5.72 16.64 20.89
C PHE A 50 4.36 16.09 20.47
N LEU A 51 3.44 16.93 19.99
CA LEU A 51 2.12 16.52 19.50
C LEU A 51 2.25 15.50 18.35
N ARG A 52 3.17 15.73 17.40
CA ARG A 52 3.46 14.76 16.32
C ARG A 52 3.96 13.43 16.87
N ALA A 53 4.80 13.43 17.92
CA ALA A 53 5.28 12.21 18.57
C ALA A 53 4.13 11.45 19.25
N VAL A 54 3.30 12.14 20.05
CA VAL A 54 2.11 11.57 20.71
C VAL A 54 1.14 10.99 19.66
N HIS A 55 0.81 11.75 18.61
CA HIS A 55 -0.04 11.27 17.53
C HIS A 55 0.56 10.08 16.76
N ARG A 56 1.89 10.01 16.60
CA ARG A 56 2.55 8.83 16.01
C ARG A 56 2.42 7.62 16.94
N GLN A 57 2.58 7.79 18.25
CA GLN A 57 2.47 6.71 19.23
C GLN A 57 1.03 6.18 19.32
N ALA A 58 0.03 7.07 19.42
CA ALA A 58 -1.38 6.69 19.42
C ALA A 58 -1.79 5.96 18.13
N ARG A 59 -1.28 6.40 16.97
CA ARG A 59 -1.49 5.71 15.69
C ARG A 59 -0.88 4.31 15.67
N ARG A 60 0.36 4.14 16.17
CA ARG A 60 0.99 2.82 16.27
C ARG A 60 0.20 1.88 17.18
N ALA A 61 -0.26 2.36 18.33
CA ALA A 61 -1.09 1.58 19.24
C ALA A 61 -2.36 1.10 18.52
N ARG A 62 -3.06 2.00 17.80
CA ARG A 62 -4.25 1.64 17.00
C ARG A 62 -3.96 0.60 15.92
N SER A 63 -2.85 0.75 15.17
CA SER A 63 -2.43 -0.23 14.16
C SER A 63 -2.18 -1.62 14.75
N PHE A 64 -1.52 -1.66 15.90
CA PHE A 64 -1.21 -2.88 16.62
C PHE A 64 -2.44 -3.56 17.21
N CYS A 65 -3.31 -2.79 17.86
CA CYS A 65 -4.59 -3.27 18.36
C CYS A 65 -5.48 -3.77 17.22
N TRP A 66 -5.55 -3.07 16.08
CA TRP A 66 -6.36 -3.49 14.94
C TRP A 66 -5.91 -4.88 14.44
N PHE A 67 -4.62 -5.08 14.21
CA PHE A 67 -4.14 -6.37 13.70
C PHE A 67 -4.32 -7.49 14.75
N ASN A 68 -3.89 -7.28 15.98
CA ASN A 68 -3.92 -8.36 16.98
C ASN A 68 -5.32 -8.66 17.51
N ASN A 69 -6.19 -7.65 17.64
CA ASN A 69 -7.49 -7.82 18.26
C ASN A 69 -8.61 -8.08 17.25
N ILE A 70 -8.50 -7.57 16.02
CA ILE A 70 -9.56 -7.71 15.01
C ILE A 70 -9.16 -8.77 13.97
N CYS A 71 -7.98 -8.65 13.38
CA CYS A 71 -7.57 -9.58 12.32
C CYS A 71 -7.31 -11.00 12.86
N SER A 72 -6.72 -11.12 14.06
CA SER A 72 -6.49 -12.44 14.69
C SER A 72 -7.78 -13.13 15.10
N SER A 73 -8.83 -12.39 15.49
CA SER A 73 -10.10 -12.95 15.98
C SER A 73 -11.01 -13.47 14.86
N TRP A 74 -10.78 -13.09 13.61
CA TRP A 74 -11.61 -13.51 12.47
C TRP A 74 -11.60 -15.01 12.23
N GLU A 75 -12.66 -15.58 11.68
CA GLU A 75 -12.63 -16.95 11.19
C GLU A 75 -11.93 -17.04 9.82
N ASN A 76 -11.57 -18.25 9.38
CA ASN A 76 -10.90 -18.45 8.09
C ASN A 76 -11.71 -17.92 6.90
N MET A 77 -13.04 -18.02 6.95
CA MET A 77 -13.92 -17.51 5.88
C MET A 77 -13.87 -15.99 5.79
N GLU A 78 -14.01 -15.31 6.93
CA GLU A 78 -13.95 -13.85 7.01
C GLU A 78 -12.57 -13.32 6.64
N PHE A 79 -11.51 -13.99 7.11
CA PHE A 79 -10.14 -13.64 6.74
C PHE A 79 -9.92 -13.77 5.23
N LYS A 80 -10.39 -14.85 4.62
CA LYS A 80 -10.28 -15.08 3.17
C LYS A 80 -11.13 -14.08 2.38
N HIS A 81 -12.27 -13.64 2.90
CA HIS A 81 -13.06 -12.60 2.26
C HIS A 81 -12.27 -11.30 2.11
N HIS A 82 -11.59 -10.86 3.19
CA HIS A 82 -10.84 -9.60 3.22
C HIS A 82 -9.46 -9.69 2.55
N PHE A 83 -8.69 -10.76 2.80
CA PHE A 83 -7.31 -10.89 2.31
C PHE A 83 -7.16 -11.75 1.05
N ARG A 84 -8.24 -12.39 0.59
CA ARG A 84 -8.28 -13.33 -0.56
C ARG A 84 -7.39 -14.58 -0.41
N ILE A 85 -6.82 -14.80 0.77
CA ILE A 85 -6.03 -15.98 1.14
C ILE A 85 -6.48 -16.52 2.50
N THR A 86 -6.20 -17.78 2.81
CA THR A 86 -6.51 -18.35 4.12
C THR A 86 -5.51 -17.88 5.18
N LYS A 87 -5.85 -18.00 6.46
CA LYS A 87 -4.91 -17.66 7.55
C LYS A 87 -3.63 -18.50 7.47
N THR A 88 -3.75 -19.79 7.20
CA THR A 88 -2.60 -20.68 7.05
C THR A 88 -1.64 -20.20 5.96
N THR A 89 -2.17 -19.82 4.78
CA THR A 89 -1.35 -19.27 3.70
C THR A 89 -0.75 -17.91 4.08
N PHE A 90 -1.47 -17.08 4.82
CA PHE A 90 -0.95 -15.81 5.33
C PHE A 90 0.24 -16.00 6.27
N GLU A 91 0.13 -16.92 7.22
CA GLU A 91 1.20 -17.21 8.18
C GLU A 91 2.43 -17.79 7.49
N TRP A 92 2.21 -18.75 6.60
CA TRP A 92 3.28 -19.28 5.75
C TRP A 92 3.97 -18.16 4.95
N LEU A 93 3.20 -17.29 4.29
CA LEU A 93 3.76 -16.17 3.53
C LEU A 93 4.61 -15.24 4.41
N CYS A 94 4.14 -14.93 5.62
CA CYS A 94 4.88 -14.09 6.56
C CYS A 94 6.23 -14.69 6.93
N THR A 95 6.28 -16.01 7.17
CA THR A 95 7.51 -16.74 7.50
C THR A 95 8.50 -16.73 6.33
N GLU A 96 8.02 -16.98 5.11
CA GLU A 96 8.86 -17.06 3.91
C GLU A 96 9.53 -15.72 3.55
N ILE A 97 8.80 -14.60 3.66
CA ILE A 97 9.33 -13.29 3.26
C ILE A 97 10.04 -12.54 4.40
N ALA A 98 9.89 -13.00 5.64
CA ALA A 98 10.53 -12.42 6.82
C ALA A 98 12.04 -12.16 6.65
N PRO A 99 12.88 -13.13 6.22
CA PRO A 99 14.32 -12.90 6.08
C PRO A 99 14.65 -11.75 5.13
N ILE A 100 13.92 -11.63 4.02
CA ILE A 100 14.15 -10.57 3.00
C ILE A 100 13.75 -9.20 3.54
N LEU A 101 12.64 -9.13 4.28
CA LEU A 101 12.16 -7.88 4.88
C LEU A 101 12.99 -7.44 6.10
N LEU A 102 13.68 -8.36 6.76
CA LEU A 102 14.57 -8.05 7.88
C LEU A 102 15.94 -7.56 7.43
N GLN A 103 16.52 -8.13 6.37
CA GLN A 103 17.82 -7.72 5.83
C GLN A 103 17.86 -6.27 5.31
N LYS A 104 16.74 -5.75 4.78
CA LYS A 104 16.68 -4.39 4.19
C LYS A 104 16.40 -3.27 5.21
N ASN A 105 16.26 -3.55 6.51
CA ASN A 105 15.88 -2.55 7.53
C ASN A 105 17.02 -1.62 8.02
N ASN A 106 18.17 -1.54 7.33
CA ASN A 106 19.28 -0.65 7.71
C ASN A 106 19.12 0.82 7.29
N SER A 107 18.05 1.20 6.60
CA SER A 107 17.76 2.62 6.32
C SER A 107 16.82 3.19 7.38
N ARG A 108 17.41 4.03 8.24
CA ARG A 108 16.79 4.91 9.24
C ARG A 108 15.46 5.48 8.71
N SER A 109 14.32 5.06 9.29
CA SER A 109 13.01 5.76 9.31
C SER A 109 11.79 4.89 9.00
N THR A 110 11.91 3.65 8.49
CA THR A 110 10.74 2.77 8.49
C THR A 110 10.43 2.32 9.91
N LEU A 111 9.32 2.82 10.46
CA LEU A 111 8.69 2.30 11.66
C LEU A 111 8.93 0.78 11.79
N ARG A 112 9.36 0.32 12.97
CA ARG A 112 9.46 -1.09 13.36
C ARG A 112 8.06 -1.74 13.42
N LEU A 113 7.34 -1.76 12.30
CA LEU A 113 6.09 -2.48 12.19
C LEU A 113 6.41 -3.99 12.13
N PRO A 114 5.70 -4.82 12.91
CA PRO A 114 5.73 -6.26 12.77
C PRO A 114 5.51 -6.71 11.33
N ILE A 115 6.17 -7.81 10.94
CA ILE A 115 6.10 -8.36 9.59
C ILE A 115 4.66 -8.67 9.20
N LYS A 116 3.90 -9.31 10.09
CA LYS A 116 2.49 -9.63 9.87
C LYS A 116 1.67 -8.38 9.48
N GLN A 117 1.88 -7.24 10.13
CA GLN A 117 1.20 -5.99 9.78
C GLN A 117 1.59 -5.45 8.40
N LYS A 118 2.89 -5.48 8.06
CA LYS A 118 3.36 -5.06 6.73
C LYS A 118 2.69 -5.90 5.64
N VAL A 119 2.61 -7.21 5.86
CA VAL A 119 1.96 -8.15 4.94
C VAL A 119 0.45 -7.89 4.86
N SER A 120 -0.22 -7.66 5.99
CA SER A 120 -1.65 -7.36 6.01
C SER A 120 -2.01 -6.10 5.24
N VAL A 121 -1.30 -5.00 5.45
CA VAL A 121 -1.53 -3.75 4.69
C VAL A 121 -1.42 -4.02 3.18
N THR A 122 -0.41 -4.79 2.78
CA THR A 122 -0.15 -5.08 1.37
C THR A 122 -1.21 -5.99 0.77
N LEU A 123 -1.59 -7.06 1.46
CA LEU A 123 -2.62 -7.98 0.99
C LEU A 123 -4.00 -7.31 0.96
N TRP A 124 -4.32 -6.46 1.93
CA TRP A 124 -5.57 -5.69 1.92
C TRP A 124 -5.63 -4.78 0.70
N PHE A 125 -4.54 -4.08 0.40
CA PHE A 125 -4.42 -3.25 -0.80
C PHE A 125 -4.65 -4.07 -2.07
N LEU A 126 -3.99 -5.22 -2.22
CA LEU A 126 -4.14 -6.09 -3.39
C LEU A 126 -5.54 -6.68 -3.52
N ALA A 127 -6.17 -7.01 -2.39
CA ALA A 127 -7.50 -7.63 -2.36
C ALA A 127 -8.64 -6.66 -2.69
N THR A 128 -8.48 -5.38 -2.33
CA THR A 128 -9.57 -4.38 -2.35
C THR A 128 -9.33 -3.22 -3.30
N GLY A 129 -8.09 -2.95 -3.70
CA GLY A 129 -7.72 -1.79 -4.53
C GLY A 129 -7.95 -0.43 -3.87
N GLN A 130 -8.12 -0.40 -2.54
CA GLN A 130 -8.44 0.82 -1.80
C GLN A 130 -7.31 1.85 -1.84
N SER A 131 -7.66 3.13 -1.74
CA SER A 131 -6.70 4.23 -1.72
C SER A 131 -5.76 4.17 -0.49
N TYR A 132 -4.57 4.75 -0.61
CA TYR A 132 -3.64 4.87 0.53
C TYR A 132 -4.22 5.68 1.68
N ARG A 133 -5.10 6.65 1.40
CA ARG A 133 -5.82 7.42 2.42
C ARG A 133 -6.73 6.53 3.26
N THR A 134 -7.55 5.69 2.60
CA THR A 134 -8.46 4.75 3.27
C THR A 134 -7.67 3.75 4.12
N LEU A 135 -6.59 3.19 3.56
CA LEU A 135 -5.69 2.29 4.29
C LEU A 135 -5.00 2.99 5.45
N GLY A 136 -4.66 4.27 5.31
CA GLY A 136 -4.06 5.08 6.37
C GLY A 136 -4.97 5.26 7.57
N GLN A 137 -6.28 5.40 7.32
CA GLN A 137 -7.28 5.45 8.38
C GLN A 137 -7.45 4.08 9.06
N LEU A 138 -7.57 3.01 8.27
CA LEU A 138 -7.79 1.64 8.77
C LEU A 138 -6.61 1.12 9.59
N PHE A 139 -5.40 1.22 9.05
CA PHE A 139 -4.18 0.71 9.68
C PHE A 139 -3.48 1.75 10.55
N ALA A 140 -4.01 2.97 10.65
CA ALA A 140 -3.41 4.09 11.38
C ALA A 140 -1.98 4.42 10.92
N LEU A 141 -1.72 4.37 9.61
CA LEU A 141 -0.41 4.64 9.00
C LEU A 141 -0.46 5.89 8.13
N GLY A 142 0.69 6.55 7.95
CA GLY A 142 0.81 7.62 6.95
C GLY A 142 0.81 7.04 5.53
N GLU A 143 0.24 7.76 4.56
CA GLU A 143 0.18 7.32 3.16
C GLU A 143 1.56 6.99 2.57
N THR A 144 2.57 7.81 2.89
CA THR A 144 3.97 7.57 2.49
C THR A 144 4.52 6.27 3.09
N THR A 145 4.14 5.96 4.33
CA THR A 145 4.54 4.71 5.00
C THR A 145 3.89 3.51 4.35
N ILE A 146 2.60 3.61 4.01
CA ILE A 146 1.86 2.56 3.31
C ILE A 146 2.48 2.28 1.94
N CYS A 147 2.73 3.31 1.14
CA CYS A 147 3.38 3.18 -0.16
C CYS A 147 4.72 2.45 -0.05
N PHE A 148 5.55 2.83 0.93
CA PHE A 148 6.82 2.16 1.17
C PHE A 148 6.65 0.69 1.59
N ILE A 149 5.72 0.40 2.51
CA ILE A 149 5.43 -0.97 2.97
C ILE A 149 5.00 -1.85 1.80
N ILE A 150 4.02 -1.41 1.03
CA ILE A 150 3.49 -2.14 -0.13
C ILE A 150 4.62 -2.47 -1.10
N ARG A 151 5.41 -1.46 -1.48
CA ARG A 151 6.55 -1.65 -2.40
C ARG A 151 7.59 -2.63 -1.85
N SER A 152 7.90 -2.55 -0.55
CA SER A 152 8.86 -3.44 0.09
C SER A 152 8.38 -4.88 0.13
N VAL A 153 7.11 -5.11 0.49
CA VAL A 153 6.53 -6.46 0.55
C VAL A 153 6.40 -7.05 -0.85
N LEU A 154 5.91 -6.29 -1.83
CA LEU A 154 5.85 -6.73 -3.22
C LEU A 154 7.23 -7.08 -3.78
N CYS A 155 8.25 -6.29 -3.47
CA CYS A 155 9.63 -6.59 -3.85
C CYS A 155 10.11 -7.89 -3.21
N ALA A 156 9.82 -8.14 -1.94
CA ALA A 156 10.17 -9.39 -1.26
C ALA A 156 9.46 -10.60 -1.89
N ILE A 157 8.15 -10.48 -2.15
CA ILE A 157 7.37 -11.51 -2.84
C ILE A 157 7.94 -11.79 -4.23
N LYS A 158 8.29 -10.75 -4.99
CA LYS A 158 8.93 -10.88 -6.30
C LYS A 158 10.27 -11.60 -6.21
N CYS A 159 11.15 -11.18 -5.31
CA CYS A 159 12.47 -11.78 -5.16
C CYS A 159 12.39 -13.27 -4.77
N HIS A 160 11.44 -13.63 -3.90
CA HIS A 160 11.32 -14.99 -3.37
C HIS A 160 10.56 -15.94 -4.29
N PHE A 161 9.41 -15.50 -4.81
CA PHE A 161 8.46 -16.37 -5.52
C PHE A 161 8.51 -16.24 -7.02
N LEU A 162 8.72 -15.03 -7.58
CA LEU A 162 8.70 -14.90 -9.05
C LEU A 162 9.89 -15.59 -9.71
N SER A 163 11.06 -15.56 -9.07
CA SER A 163 12.27 -16.24 -9.56
C SER A 163 12.18 -17.77 -9.48
N SER A 164 11.46 -18.31 -8.49
CA SER A 164 11.39 -19.75 -8.21
C SER A 164 10.16 -20.45 -8.79
N LYS A 165 9.02 -19.74 -8.94
CA LYS A 165 7.73 -20.32 -9.33
C LYS A 165 7.29 -19.97 -10.75
N ILE A 166 7.70 -18.82 -11.28
CA ILE A 166 7.36 -18.41 -12.66
C ILE A 166 8.61 -18.57 -13.52
N ARG A 167 8.80 -19.78 -14.04
CA ARG A 167 9.85 -20.09 -15.02
C ARG A 167 9.21 -20.30 -16.38
N PHE A 168 9.67 -19.55 -17.37
CA PHE A 168 9.37 -19.85 -18.76
C PHE A 168 10.22 -21.04 -19.24
N PRO A 169 9.70 -21.87 -20.15
CA PRO A 169 10.50 -22.89 -20.82
C PRO A 169 11.70 -22.23 -21.51
N ASN A 170 12.89 -22.80 -21.31
CA ASN A 170 14.14 -22.20 -21.79
C ASN A 170 14.81 -22.96 -22.94
N ASN A 171 14.28 -24.12 -23.33
CA ASN A 171 14.82 -24.93 -24.42
C ASN A 171 13.71 -25.58 -25.24
N TYR A 172 14.03 -25.91 -26.49
CA TYR A 172 13.08 -26.46 -27.46
C TYR A 172 12.38 -27.73 -26.96
N THR A 173 13.08 -28.58 -26.20
CA THR A 173 12.52 -29.81 -25.64
C THR A 173 11.43 -29.52 -24.61
N GLU A 174 11.66 -28.57 -23.70
CA GLU A 174 10.66 -28.08 -22.74
C GLU A 174 9.45 -27.49 -23.46
N PHE A 175 9.68 -26.62 -24.46
CA PHE A 175 8.61 -26.06 -25.29
C PHE A 175 7.77 -27.14 -25.96
N SER A 176 8.42 -28.08 -26.65
CA SER A 176 7.75 -29.18 -27.35
C SER A 176 6.94 -30.06 -26.38
N ASN A 177 7.48 -30.33 -25.20
CA ASN A 177 6.80 -31.12 -24.18
C ASN A 177 5.56 -30.41 -23.61
N ILE A 178 5.64 -29.09 -23.37
CA ILE A 178 4.49 -28.31 -22.90
C ILE A 178 3.42 -28.24 -24.01
N ALA A 179 3.82 -27.94 -25.25
CA ALA A 179 2.90 -27.90 -26.40
C ALA A 179 2.20 -29.24 -26.63
N LYS A 180 2.91 -30.37 -26.51
CA LYS A 180 2.31 -31.71 -26.58
C LYS A 180 1.31 -31.95 -25.45
N LYS A 181 1.60 -31.48 -24.23
CA LYS A 181 0.66 -31.58 -23.08
C LYS A 181 -0.61 -30.78 -23.34
N PHE A 182 -0.51 -29.54 -23.84
CA PHE A 182 -1.68 -28.73 -24.20
C PHE A 182 -2.47 -29.36 -25.35
N LYS A 183 -1.80 -29.83 -26.40
CA LYS A 183 -2.45 -30.55 -27.51
C LYS A 183 -3.22 -31.78 -27.02
N ARG A 184 -2.65 -32.57 -26.10
CA ARG A 184 -3.30 -33.77 -25.54
C ARG A 184 -4.48 -33.45 -24.62
N LYS A 185 -4.40 -32.38 -23.83
CA LYS A 185 -5.42 -32.05 -22.81
C LYS A 185 -6.56 -31.19 -23.34
N ALA A 186 -6.24 -30.23 -24.20
CA ALA A 186 -7.16 -29.17 -24.63
C ALA A 186 -7.27 -29.05 -26.16
N CYS A 187 -6.59 -29.91 -26.92
CA CYS A 187 -6.53 -29.83 -28.39
C CYS A 187 -5.99 -28.49 -28.93
N ILE A 188 -5.21 -27.76 -28.13
CA ILE A 188 -4.57 -26.51 -28.54
C ILE A 188 -3.10 -26.81 -28.89
N PRO A 189 -2.73 -26.93 -30.18
CA PRO A 189 -1.35 -27.13 -30.57
C PRO A 189 -0.52 -25.87 -30.30
N TYR A 190 0.78 -26.04 -30.07
CA TYR A 190 1.76 -24.96 -29.86
C TYR A 190 1.54 -24.05 -28.64
N ALA A 191 0.52 -24.30 -27.81
CA ALA A 191 0.32 -23.58 -26.57
C ALA A 191 1.40 -23.94 -25.53
N ILE A 192 2.06 -22.92 -25.00
CA ILE A 192 3.19 -23.04 -24.05
C ILE A 192 2.83 -22.54 -22.64
N GLY A 193 1.59 -22.08 -22.47
CA GLY A 193 1.05 -21.55 -21.23
C GLY A 193 -0.37 -21.06 -21.43
N ALA A 194 -1.08 -20.83 -20.34
CA ALA A 194 -2.39 -20.19 -20.34
C ALA A 194 -2.45 -19.22 -19.16
N ILE A 195 -2.84 -17.98 -19.43
CA ILE A 195 -3.13 -16.98 -18.42
C ILE A 195 -4.65 -16.82 -18.41
N ASP A 196 -5.27 -17.01 -17.25
CA ASP A 196 -6.73 -16.86 -17.14
C ASP A 196 -7.14 -15.40 -17.35
N GLY A 197 -8.24 -15.20 -18.06
CA GLY A 197 -8.81 -13.88 -18.30
C GLY A 197 -9.55 -13.38 -17.07
N SER A 198 -9.44 -12.08 -16.77
CA SER A 198 -10.25 -11.47 -15.70
C SER A 198 -11.53 -10.89 -16.29
N HIS A 199 -12.69 -11.16 -15.69
CA HIS A 199 -13.96 -10.57 -16.14
C HIS A 199 -14.24 -9.27 -15.37
N ILE A 200 -14.34 -8.15 -16.08
CA ILE A 200 -14.74 -6.86 -15.52
C ILE A 200 -16.26 -6.74 -15.66
N PRO A 201 -17.03 -6.65 -14.57
CA PRO A 201 -18.49 -6.51 -14.65
C PRO A 201 -18.90 -5.23 -15.39
N ILE A 202 -19.92 -5.34 -16.24
CA ILE A 202 -20.54 -4.20 -16.94
C ILE A 202 -22.06 -4.26 -16.80
N LYS A 203 -22.72 -3.13 -17.06
CA LYS A 203 -24.16 -3.16 -17.36
C LYS A 203 -24.36 -3.82 -18.72
N ALA A 204 -25.49 -4.52 -18.90
CA ALA A 204 -25.84 -5.11 -20.19
C ALA A 204 -25.78 -4.04 -21.29
N PRO A 205 -24.99 -4.23 -22.36
CA PRO A 205 -24.99 -3.32 -23.48
C PRO A 205 -26.32 -3.39 -24.23
N LYS A 206 -26.67 -2.30 -24.92
CA LYS A 206 -27.91 -2.23 -25.72
C LYS A 206 -27.83 -3.15 -26.95
N GLU A 207 -26.64 -3.28 -27.52
CA GLU A 207 -26.36 -4.11 -28.68
C GLU A 207 -25.69 -5.40 -28.21
N TYR A 208 -26.17 -6.53 -28.72
CA TYR A 208 -25.65 -7.88 -28.46
C TYR A 208 -25.35 -8.18 -26.98
N PRO A 209 -26.32 -8.00 -26.05
CA PRO A 209 -26.09 -8.22 -24.62
C PRO A 209 -25.59 -9.63 -24.29
N MET A 210 -26.01 -10.63 -25.06
CA MET A 210 -25.63 -12.02 -24.86
C MET A 210 -24.14 -12.28 -25.07
N ASP A 211 -23.46 -11.51 -25.91
CA ASP A 211 -22.02 -11.63 -26.17
C ASP A 211 -21.18 -11.28 -24.94
N TYR A 212 -21.77 -10.50 -24.02
CA TYR A 212 -21.14 -10.08 -22.78
C TYR A 212 -21.58 -10.91 -21.58
N TYR A 213 -22.56 -11.80 -21.73
CA TYR A 213 -23.06 -12.62 -20.62
C TYR A 213 -22.13 -13.81 -20.37
N ASN A 214 -21.47 -13.82 -19.22
CA ASN A 214 -20.45 -14.81 -18.91
C ASN A 214 -21.01 -16.09 -18.25
N ARG A 215 -20.18 -17.14 -18.21
CA ARG A 215 -20.48 -18.42 -17.53
C ARG A 215 -20.77 -18.30 -16.02
N LYS A 216 -20.46 -17.17 -15.39
CA LYS A 216 -20.70 -16.89 -13.97
C LYS A 216 -22.04 -16.16 -13.75
N GLY A 217 -22.85 -15.97 -14.80
CA GLY A 217 -24.19 -15.41 -14.70
C GLY A 217 -24.24 -13.88 -14.61
N PHE A 218 -23.25 -13.16 -15.12
CA PHE A 218 -23.28 -11.70 -15.17
C PHE A 218 -22.65 -11.14 -16.45
N TYR A 219 -23.03 -9.91 -16.83
CA TYR A 219 -22.46 -9.22 -17.98
C TYR A 219 -21.06 -8.70 -17.68
N SER A 220 -20.09 -8.96 -18.56
CA SER A 220 -18.69 -8.59 -18.34
C SER A 220 -17.90 -8.47 -19.64
N ILE A 221 -16.82 -7.70 -19.59
CA ILE A 221 -15.79 -7.67 -20.64
C ILE A 221 -14.59 -8.47 -20.14
N VAL A 222 -13.97 -9.26 -21.02
CA VAL A 222 -12.75 -9.99 -20.68
C VAL A 222 -11.56 -9.05 -20.74
N LEU A 223 -10.90 -8.84 -19.61
CA LEU A 223 -9.57 -8.27 -19.54
C LEU A 223 -8.56 -9.37 -19.85
N GLN A 224 -8.03 -9.35 -21.07
CA GLN A 224 -6.90 -10.17 -21.48
C GLN A 224 -5.61 -9.35 -21.38
N SER A 225 -4.55 -9.95 -20.85
CA SER A 225 -3.22 -9.35 -20.94
C SER A 225 -2.71 -9.53 -22.36
N SER A 226 -2.74 -8.49 -23.19
CA SER A 226 -2.05 -8.48 -24.48
C SER A 226 -0.54 -8.42 -24.21
N GLY A 227 0.13 -9.56 -24.32
CA GLY A 227 1.59 -9.62 -24.35
C GLY A 227 2.08 -9.35 -25.76
N TRP A 228 2.96 -8.36 -25.91
CA TRP A 228 3.83 -8.19 -27.07
C TRP A 228 5.10 -9.01 -26.87
#